data_AF-A0A952FN56-F1
#
_entry.id   AF-A0A952FN56-F1
#
_cell.length_a   1.000
_cell.length_b   1.000
_cell.length_c   1.000
_cell.angle_alpha   90.00
_cell.angle_beta   90.00
_cell.angle_gamma   90.00
#
_symmetry.space_group_name_H-M   'P 1'
#
loop_
_entity.id
_entity.type
_entity.pdbx_description
1 polymer ?
#
loop_
_entity_poly.entity_id
_entity_poly.type
_entity_poly.pdbx_seq_one_letter_code
_entity_poly.pdbx_strand_id
1 'polypeptide(L)'
;MADRGILSSLRYLFADIIGDDDDTPPFLPEGLPEPVMAVASDAIHLLIDYQGPSYAHLYVDRLRRFIGKQGVDDTMLTDIARLMAVRMSYEDPIRIAQLKLFELDGRPGASAGSVDARKFTLDELISALPAVIAEYVLDALDWAGWTNKRVSIRFSTASRFGIRRLKIEAGLRRWRLLSVRYTKERVWVERWLHMIDRSLSKQPAAAPAIVQTATMIEGYGDVYRQGLADWNAIIDGLVKPTFDGVLAL
;
A
#
# COMPACT_ATOMS: atom_id res chain seq x y z
N MET A 1 -7.99 33.62 -16.64
CA MET A 1 -6.82 34.11 -15.85
C MET A 1 -6.48 33.22 -14.64
N ALA A 2 -7.11 32.05 -14.45
CA ALA A 2 -6.84 31.12 -13.32
C ALA A 2 -5.76 30.05 -13.60
N ASP A 3 -5.40 29.77 -14.87
CA ASP A 3 -4.52 28.64 -15.22
C ASP A 3 -3.04 28.78 -14.86
N ARG A 4 -2.48 29.99 -14.80
CA ARG A 4 -1.02 30.17 -14.59
C ARG A 4 -0.58 29.93 -13.15
N GLY A 5 -1.44 30.23 -12.17
CA GLY A 5 -1.13 30.00 -10.75
C GLY A 5 -1.04 28.51 -10.43
N ILE A 6 -2.00 27.73 -10.94
CA ILE A 6 -2.11 26.29 -10.69
C ILE A 6 -0.95 25.53 -11.33
N LEU A 7 -0.59 25.84 -12.59
CA LEU A 7 0.56 25.22 -13.26
C LEU A 7 1.88 25.51 -12.54
N SER A 8 2.01 26.67 -11.90
CA SER A 8 3.19 27.02 -11.11
C SER A 8 3.25 26.26 -9.78
N SER A 9 2.12 26.10 -9.09
CA SER A 9 1.99 25.29 -7.87
C SER A 9 2.24 23.82 -8.16
N LEU A 10 1.71 23.29 -9.27
CA LEU A 10 1.99 21.94 -9.74
C LEU A 10 3.47 21.77 -10.05
N ARG A 11 4.11 22.72 -10.74
CA ARG A 11 5.55 22.67 -11.04
C ARG A 11 6.43 22.65 -9.78
N TYR A 12 6.07 23.42 -8.74
CA TYR A 12 6.78 23.38 -7.45
C TYR A 12 6.55 22.06 -6.71
N LEU A 13 5.32 21.56 -6.69
CA LEU A 13 4.99 20.23 -6.18
C LEU A 13 5.84 19.17 -6.90
N PHE A 14 5.90 19.20 -8.23
CA PHE A 14 6.67 18.27 -9.03
C PHE A 14 8.20 18.37 -8.83
N ALA A 15 8.73 19.55 -8.47
CA ALA A 15 10.16 19.74 -8.24
C ALA A 15 10.63 19.16 -6.90
N ASP A 16 9.87 19.37 -5.81
CA ASP A 16 10.15 18.76 -4.48
C ASP A 16 10.01 17.23 -4.51
N ILE A 17 9.16 16.72 -5.41
CA ILE A 17 8.82 15.30 -5.53
C ILE A 17 9.91 14.46 -6.25
N ILE A 18 10.80 15.09 -7.03
CA ILE A 18 11.86 14.40 -7.79
C ILE A 18 13.13 14.17 -6.94
N GLY A 19 13.27 14.81 -5.78
CA GLY A 19 14.39 14.56 -4.86
C GLY A 19 14.41 13.11 -4.37
N ASP A 20 15.59 12.62 -3.99
CA ASP A 20 15.71 11.29 -3.38
C ASP A 20 15.22 11.30 -1.92
N ASP A 21 14.89 10.11 -1.41
CA ASP A 21 14.65 9.91 0.03
C ASP A 21 15.99 9.55 0.68
N ASP A 22 16.71 10.59 1.15
CA ASP A 22 18.05 10.50 1.72
C ASP A 22 18.06 10.14 3.22
N ASP A 23 16.91 9.79 3.80
CA ASP A 23 16.84 9.35 5.20
C ASP A 23 17.65 8.06 5.43
N THR A 24 18.23 7.91 6.61
CA THR A 24 18.95 6.69 6.98
C THR A 24 17.96 5.52 7.17
N PRO A 25 18.21 4.31 6.64
CA PRO A 25 17.37 3.15 6.90
C PRO A 25 17.10 2.91 8.41
N PRO A 26 15.85 2.59 8.80
CA PRO A 26 15.56 2.32 10.20
C PRO A 26 16.20 1.02 10.68
N PHE A 27 16.56 0.97 11.96
CA PHE A 27 16.96 -0.26 12.62
C PHE A 27 15.75 -1.08 13.07
N LEU A 28 15.98 -2.36 13.37
CA LEU A 28 14.99 -3.19 14.05
C LEU A 28 14.58 -2.53 15.38
N PRO A 29 13.28 -2.58 15.76
CA PRO A 29 12.86 -2.02 17.02
C PRO A 29 13.47 -2.80 18.20
N GLU A 30 13.82 -2.08 19.26
CA GLU A 30 14.26 -2.71 20.52
C GLU A 30 13.14 -3.57 21.13
N GLY A 31 13.53 -4.67 21.77
CA GLY A 31 12.59 -5.59 22.43
C GLY A 31 11.85 -6.55 21.49
N LEU A 32 12.24 -6.63 20.21
CA LEU A 32 11.67 -7.59 19.28
C LEU A 32 12.06 -9.03 19.64
N PRO A 33 11.11 -9.98 19.71
CA PRO A 33 11.43 -11.39 19.85
C PRO A 33 12.19 -11.92 18.63
N GLU A 34 13.10 -12.87 18.84
CA GLU A 34 13.93 -13.49 17.80
C GLU A 34 13.13 -13.99 16.58
N PRO A 35 11.97 -14.67 16.74
CA PRO A 35 11.16 -15.11 15.60
C PRO A 35 10.64 -13.97 14.72
N VAL A 36 10.43 -12.78 15.28
CA VAL A 36 9.87 -11.61 14.59
C VAL A 36 10.96 -10.82 13.85
N MET A 37 12.22 -10.91 14.30
CA MET A 37 13.33 -10.10 13.75
C MET A 37 13.53 -10.31 12.26
N ALA A 38 13.53 -11.57 11.80
CA ALA A 38 13.69 -11.88 10.38
C ALA A 38 12.57 -11.25 9.54
N VAL A 39 11.31 -11.44 9.96
CA VAL A 39 10.14 -10.90 9.27
C VAL A 39 10.15 -9.37 9.26
N ALA A 40 10.52 -8.73 10.36
CA ALA A 40 10.61 -7.28 10.44
C ALA A 40 11.75 -6.72 9.57
N SER A 41 12.89 -7.43 9.50
CA SER A 41 14.02 -7.05 8.63
C SER A 41 13.63 -7.11 7.16
N ASP A 42 13.01 -8.22 6.74
CA ASP A 42 12.53 -8.39 5.36
C ASP A 42 11.49 -7.32 5.00
N ALA A 43 10.58 -7.00 5.93
CA ALA A 43 9.61 -5.93 5.75
C ALA A 43 10.27 -4.55 5.61
N ILE A 44 11.30 -4.24 6.39
CA ILE A 44 12.05 -2.98 6.29
C ILE A 44 12.68 -2.86 4.90
N HIS A 45 13.40 -3.90 4.44
CA HIS A 45 14.02 -3.91 3.11
C HIS A 45 12.98 -3.75 2.00
N LEU A 46 11.89 -4.50 2.08
CA LEU A 46 10.77 -4.41 1.15
C LEU A 46 10.21 -2.99 1.05
N LEU A 47 10.04 -2.31 2.18
CA LEU A 47 9.43 -0.98 2.23
C LEU A 47 10.39 0.14 1.82
N ILE A 48 11.69 -0.03 2.06
CA ILE A 48 12.74 0.84 1.50
C ILE A 48 12.71 0.75 -0.03
N ASP A 49 12.70 -0.46 -0.59
CA ASP A 49 12.64 -0.67 -2.03
C ASP A 49 11.31 -0.16 -2.62
N TYR A 50 10.22 -0.31 -1.86
CA TYR A 50 8.89 0.13 -2.27
C TYR A 50 8.80 1.65 -2.39
N GLN A 51 9.19 2.37 -1.33
CA GLN A 51 8.88 3.80 -1.18
C GLN A 51 10.00 4.65 -0.58
N GLY A 52 10.97 4.04 0.11
CA GLY A 52 12.13 4.72 0.69
C GLY A 52 12.23 4.58 2.22
N PRO A 53 13.37 4.98 2.81
CA PRO A 53 13.63 4.87 4.24
C PRO A 53 12.57 5.53 5.14
N SER A 54 12.01 6.71 4.82
CA SER A 54 10.98 7.32 5.67
C SER A 54 9.72 6.45 5.77
N TYR A 55 9.40 5.69 4.71
CA TYR A 55 8.24 4.81 4.70
C TYR A 55 8.45 3.55 5.53
N ALA A 56 9.68 3.03 5.55
CA ALA A 56 10.05 1.93 6.44
C ALA A 56 10.03 2.36 7.92
N HIS A 57 10.39 3.59 8.26
CA HIS A 57 10.22 4.12 9.63
C HIS A 57 8.77 4.06 10.09
N LEU A 58 7.84 4.46 9.21
CA LEU A 58 6.41 4.42 9.52
C LEU A 58 5.93 2.99 9.85
N TYR A 59 6.48 1.98 9.19
CA TYR A 59 6.22 0.58 9.53
C TYR A 59 6.78 0.20 10.91
N VAL A 60 8.03 0.57 11.18
CA VAL A 60 8.69 0.32 12.48
C VAL A 60 7.91 1.00 13.62
N ASP A 61 7.47 2.24 13.45
CA ASP A 61 6.69 3.00 14.43
C ASP A 61 5.33 2.36 14.74
N ARG A 62 4.69 1.76 13.74
CA ARG A 62 3.46 0.99 13.95
C ARG A 62 3.72 -0.32 14.68
N LEU A 63 4.77 -1.05 14.29
CA LEU A 63 5.11 -2.33 14.89
C LEU A 63 5.46 -2.17 16.39
N ARG A 64 6.17 -1.09 16.74
CA ARG A 64 6.52 -0.73 18.12
C ARG A 64 5.32 -0.70 19.07
N ARG A 65 4.12 -0.37 18.59
CA ARG A 65 2.90 -0.28 19.41
C ARG A 65 2.45 -1.63 20.01
N PHE A 66 2.95 -2.74 19.47
CA PHE A 66 2.55 -4.10 19.86
C PHE A 66 3.66 -4.89 20.55
N ILE A 67 4.89 -4.36 20.57
CA ILE A 67 6.03 -5.01 21.24
C ILE A 67 5.81 -4.99 22.75
N GLY A 68 5.89 -6.15 23.40
CA GLY A 68 5.70 -6.30 24.85
C GLY A 68 4.28 -6.00 25.34
N LYS A 69 3.31 -5.84 24.42
CA LYS A 69 1.93 -5.54 24.77
C LYS A 69 1.25 -6.78 25.36
N GLN A 70 0.54 -6.61 26.48
CA GLN A 70 -0.17 -7.73 27.12
C GLN A 70 -1.19 -8.36 26.16
N GLY A 71 -1.16 -9.69 26.05
CA GLY A 71 -2.05 -10.45 25.16
C GLY A 71 -1.56 -10.58 23.72
N VAL A 72 -0.39 -10.02 23.39
CA VAL A 72 0.30 -10.25 22.11
C VAL A 72 1.44 -11.24 22.36
N ASP A 73 1.35 -12.42 21.78
CA ASP A 73 2.44 -13.40 21.75
C ASP A 73 3.32 -13.24 20.50
N ASP A 74 4.44 -13.95 20.47
CA ASP A 74 5.42 -13.87 19.37
C ASP A 74 4.80 -14.25 18.01
N THR A 75 3.84 -15.19 18.00
CA THR A 75 3.13 -15.62 16.80
C THR A 75 2.25 -14.49 16.26
N MET A 76 1.45 -13.86 17.11
CA MET A 76 0.60 -12.75 16.75
C MET A 76 1.43 -11.55 16.29
N LEU A 77 2.54 -11.24 16.98
CA LEU A 77 3.42 -10.14 16.58
C LEU A 77 4.07 -10.40 15.22
N THR A 78 4.46 -11.66 14.95
CA THR A 78 4.96 -12.09 13.62
C THR A 78 3.91 -11.88 12.54
N ASP A 79 2.64 -12.24 12.81
CA ASP A 79 1.54 -12.04 11.86
C ASP A 79 1.24 -10.56 11.62
N ILE A 80 1.24 -9.73 12.68
CA ILE A 80 1.08 -8.28 12.56
C ILE A 80 2.20 -7.70 11.68
N ALA A 81 3.45 -8.05 11.95
CA ALA A 81 4.61 -7.61 11.17
C ALA A 81 4.46 -7.97 9.69
N ARG A 82 4.22 -9.26 9.39
CA ARG A 82 4.09 -9.78 8.02
C ARG A 82 2.92 -9.14 7.27
N LEU A 83 1.72 -9.17 7.85
CA LEU A 83 0.50 -8.71 7.18
C LEU A 83 0.51 -7.20 7.02
N MET A 84 1.03 -6.44 7.99
CA MET A 84 1.18 -4.99 7.87
C MET A 84 2.11 -4.63 6.72
N ALA A 85 3.25 -5.31 6.58
CA ALA A 85 4.18 -5.07 5.48
C ALA A 85 3.50 -5.29 4.12
N VAL A 86 2.79 -6.42 3.95
CA VAL A 86 2.03 -6.74 2.73
C VAL A 86 1.00 -5.64 2.42
N ARG A 87 0.26 -5.18 3.42
CA ARG A 87 -0.78 -4.14 3.24
C ARG A 87 -0.19 -2.75 3.00
N MET A 88 1.00 -2.47 3.52
CA MET A 88 1.73 -1.24 3.25
C MET A 88 2.41 -1.23 1.87
N SER A 89 2.65 -2.41 1.26
CA SER A 89 3.30 -2.59 -0.04
C SER A 89 2.36 -3.15 -1.12
N TYR A 90 1.18 -2.53 -1.28
CA TYR A 90 0.18 -2.99 -2.24
C TYR A 90 0.64 -2.84 -3.71
N GLU A 91 0.08 -3.67 -4.59
CA GLU A 91 0.37 -3.63 -6.02
C GLU A 91 -0.38 -2.48 -6.72
N ASP A 92 0.40 -1.50 -7.18
CA ASP A 92 -0.02 -0.43 -8.08
C ASP A 92 0.84 -0.43 -9.35
N PRO A 93 0.46 0.34 -10.39
CA PRO A 93 1.24 0.39 -11.63
C PRO A 93 2.73 0.74 -11.41
N ILE A 94 3.03 1.61 -10.43
CA ILE A 94 4.39 1.99 -10.07
C ILE A 94 5.16 0.78 -9.52
N ARG A 95 4.55 0.00 -8.62
CA ARG A 95 5.15 -1.19 -8.01
C ARG A 95 5.36 -2.28 -9.03
N ILE A 96 4.42 -2.46 -9.96
CA ILE A 96 4.58 -3.41 -11.06
C ILE A 96 5.77 -3.01 -11.94
N ALA A 97 5.94 -1.71 -12.23
CA ALA A 97 7.11 -1.23 -12.94
C ALA A 97 8.42 -1.46 -12.16
N GLN A 98 8.44 -1.22 -10.85
CA GLN A 98 9.59 -1.52 -9.98
C GLN A 98 9.95 -3.01 -10.01
N LEU A 99 8.96 -3.91 -9.83
CA LEU A 99 9.16 -5.36 -9.87
C LEU A 99 9.71 -5.83 -11.23
N LYS A 100 9.21 -5.26 -12.33
CA LYS A 100 9.70 -5.60 -13.69
C LYS A 100 11.12 -5.13 -13.95
N LEU A 101 11.55 -4.01 -13.37
CA LEU A 101 12.93 -3.57 -13.42
C LEU A 101 13.84 -4.45 -12.55
N PHE A 102 13.39 -4.82 -11.35
CA PHE A 102 14.14 -5.72 -10.47
C PHE A 102 14.34 -7.11 -11.09
N GLU A 103 13.32 -7.67 -11.75
CA GLU A 103 13.43 -8.92 -12.53
C GLU A 103 14.51 -8.84 -13.63
N LEU A 104 14.68 -7.67 -14.25
CA LEU A 104 15.66 -7.43 -15.31
C LEU A 104 17.08 -7.35 -14.74
N ASP A 105 17.27 -6.66 -13.62
CA ASP A 105 18.59 -6.46 -13.01
C ASP A 105 19.09 -7.70 -12.23
N GLY A 106 18.16 -8.52 -11.71
CA GLY A 106 18.44 -9.63 -10.79
C GLY A 106 18.82 -10.99 -11.40
N ARG A 107 18.81 -11.18 -12.72
CA ARG A 107 19.29 -12.45 -13.32
C ARG A 107 20.19 -12.23 -14.54
N PRO A 108 21.41 -12.82 -14.57
CA PRO A 108 22.12 -13.08 -15.81
C PRO A 108 21.33 -14.15 -16.58
N GLY A 109 20.42 -13.73 -17.46
CA GLY A 109 19.60 -14.63 -18.29
C GLY A 109 18.11 -14.78 -17.92
N ALA A 110 17.55 -13.99 -16.98
CA ALA A 110 16.08 -13.84 -16.95
C ALA A 110 15.64 -13.18 -18.25
N SER A 111 14.54 -13.70 -18.80
CA SER A 111 13.91 -13.29 -20.06
C SER A 111 14.00 -11.79 -20.37
N ALA A 112 15.08 -11.39 -21.04
CA ALA A 112 15.12 -10.19 -21.84
C ALA A 112 13.97 -10.32 -22.84
N GLY A 113 12.84 -9.65 -22.58
CA GLY A 113 11.62 -9.87 -23.34
C GLY A 113 10.33 -10.16 -22.56
N SER A 114 10.32 -10.14 -21.22
CA SER A 114 9.07 -10.35 -20.49
C SER A 114 8.06 -9.26 -20.81
N VAL A 115 6.85 -9.67 -21.23
CA VAL A 115 5.71 -8.82 -21.50
C VAL A 115 4.61 -9.24 -20.55
N ASP A 116 4.33 -8.40 -19.56
CA ASP A 116 3.18 -8.58 -18.68
C ASP A 116 2.10 -7.57 -19.08
N ALA A 117 0.91 -8.07 -19.40
CA ALA A 117 -0.23 -7.24 -19.77
C ALA A 117 -1.27 -7.32 -18.65
N ARG A 118 -1.31 -6.28 -17.82
CA ARG A 118 -2.28 -6.19 -16.73
C ARG A 118 -3.48 -5.35 -17.17
N LYS A 119 -4.67 -5.78 -16.76
CA LYS A 119 -5.92 -5.08 -17.03
C LYS A 119 -6.28 -4.25 -15.81
N PHE A 120 -6.35 -2.95 -16.01
CA PHE A 120 -6.81 -2.00 -15.01
C PHE A 120 -8.10 -1.34 -15.48
N THR A 121 -8.97 -1.02 -14.55
CA THR A 121 -10.06 -0.08 -14.75
C THR A 121 -9.51 1.35 -14.71
N LEU A 122 -10.16 2.27 -15.42
CA LEU A 122 -9.76 3.68 -15.36
C LEU A 122 -9.78 4.23 -13.93
N ASP A 123 -10.75 3.82 -13.12
CA ASP A 123 -10.83 4.17 -11.69
C ASP A 123 -9.57 3.77 -10.91
N GLU A 124 -8.95 2.62 -11.20
CA GLU A 124 -7.70 2.21 -10.55
C GLU A 124 -6.51 3.06 -10.97
N LEU A 125 -6.46 3.44 -12.25
CA LEU A 125 -5.41 4.31 -12.76
C LEU A 125 -5.54 5.70 -12.16
N ILE A 126 -6.76 6.23 -12.06
CA ILE A 126 -7.07 7.49 -11.41
C ILE A 126 -6.73 7.43 -9.92
N SER A 127 -7.07 6.33 -9.25
CA SER A 127 -6.77 6.14 -7.84
C SER A 127 -5.25 6.10 -7.55
N ALA A 128 -4.43 5.76 -8.55
CA ALA A 128 -2.97 5.82 -8.47
C ALA A 128 -2.40 7.23 -8.77
N LEU A 129 -3.21 8.17 -9.26
CA LEU A 129 -2.80 9.57 -9.49
C LEU A 129 -2.85 10.39 -8.20
N PRO A 130 -2.02 11.45 -8.09
CA PRO A 130 -2.15 12.45 -7.04
C PRO A 130 -3.57 13.01 -6.97
N ALA A 131 -4.11 13.19 -5.77
CA ALA A 131 -5.51 13.62 -5.54
C ALA A 131 -5.92 14.85 -6.38
N VAL A 132 -5.04 15.85 -6.46
CA VAL A 132 -5.26 17.07 -7.25
C VAL A 132 -5.47 16.77 -8.73
N ILE A 133 -4.75 15.80 -9.30
CA ILE A 133 -4.88 15.42 -10.71
C ILE A 133 -6.11 14.52 -10.91
N ALA A 134 -6.37 13.63 -9.95
CA ALA A 134 -7.49 12.70 -9.99
C ALA A 134 -8.83 13.43 -10.12
N GLU A 135 -9.03 14.53 -9.39
CA GLU A 135 -10.26 15.35 -9.47
C GLU A 135 -10.52 15.88 -10.88
N TYR A 136 -9.53 16.52 -11.52
CA TYR A 136 -9.69 17.03 -12.89
C TYR A 136 -9.92 15.92 -13.93
N VAL A 137 -9.27 14.77 -13.76
CA VAL A 137 -9.42 13.63 -14.66
C VAL A 137 -10.79 12.98 -14.51
N LEU A 138 -11.32 12.90 -13.29
CA LEU A 138 -12.68 12.42 -13.02
C LEU A 138 -13.72 13.32 -13.67
N ASP A 139 -13.62 14.65 -13.52
CA ASP A 139 -14.54 15.60 -14.15
C ASP A 139 -14.58 15.44 -15.68
N ALA A 140 -13.40 15.26 -16.30
CA ALA A 140 -13.29 15.05 -17.74
C ALA A 140 -13.84 13.69 -18.20
N LEU A 141 -13.66 12.64 -17.40
CA LEU A 141 -14.11 11.28 -17.72
C LEU A 141 -15.61 11.07 -17.45
N ASP A 142 -16.17 11.74 -16.45
CA ASP A 142 -17.60 11.76 -16.18
C ASP A 142 -18.34 12.52 -17.26
N TRP A 143 -17.78 13.64 -17.73
CA TRP A 143 -18.29 14.32 -18.91
C TRP A 143 -18.27 13.42 -20.17
N ALA A 144 -17.28 12.53 -20.28
CA ALA A 144 -17.16 11.57 -21.38
C ALA A 144 -17.90 10.22 -21.15
N GLY A 145 -18.43 9.96 -19.95
CA GLY A 145 -19.10 8.70 -19.57
C GLY A 145 -18.18 7.46 -19.55
N TRP A 146 -16.89 7.61 -19.25
CA TRP A 146 -15.90 6.52 -19.39
C TRP A 146 -15.47 5.89 -18.06
N THR A 147 -16.09 6.23 -16.94
CA THR A 147 -15.63 5.93 -15.58
C THR A 147 -15.41 4.44 -15.26
N ASN A 148 -15.96 3.51 -16.07
CA ASN A 148 -15.80 2.05 -15.89
C ASN A 148 -15.07 1.32 -17.04
N LYS A 149 -14.36 2.03 -17.93
CA LYS A 149 -13.63 1.35 -19.01
C LYS A 149 -12.41 0.60 -18.49
N ARG A 150 -12.19 -0.60 -19.03
CA ARG A 150 -10.99 -1.42 -18.77
C ARG A 150 -9.92 -1.11 -19.81
N VAL A 151 -8.73 -0.77 -19.34
CA VAL A 151 -7.52 -0.50 -20.14
C VAL A 151 -6.49 -1.59 -19.86
N SER A 152 -5.89 -2.14 -20.92
CA SER A 152 -4.75 -3.03 -20.78
C SER A 152 -3.47 -2.23 -20.83
N ILE A 153 -2.69 -2.26 -19.75
CA ILE A 153 -1.35 -1.68 -19.71
C ILE A 153 -0.33 -2.80 -19.88
N ARG A 154 0.56 -2.60 -20.85
CA ARG A 154 1.66 -3.51 -21.14
C ARG A 154 2.94 -3.03 -20.45
N PHE A 155 3.45 -3.82 -19.54
CA PHE A 155 4.76 -3.66 -18.91
C PHE A 155 5.73 -4.59 -19.62
N SER A 156 6.65 -4.01 -20.39
CA SER A 156 7.57 -4.77 -21.22
C SER A 156 9.01 -4.36 -21.01
N THR A 157 9.85 -5.34 -20.75
CA THR A 157 11.32 -5.21 -20.73
C THR A 157 11.95 -5.58 -22.08
N ALA A 158 11.13 -5.84 -23.11
CA ALA A 158 11.58 -6.32 -24.43
C ALA A 158 12.24 -5.25 -25.30
N SER A 159 12.08 -3.96 -24.98
CA SER A 159 12.64 -2.86 -25.77
C SER A 159 13.25 -1.79 -24.87
N ARG A 160 14.28 -1.09 -25.39
CA ARG A 160 14.92 0.05 -24.69
C ARG A 160 13.91 1.15 -24.34
N PHE A 161 12.92 1.39 -25.21
CA PHE A 161 11.84 2.33 -24.94
C PHE A 161 10.90 1.84 -23.83
N GLY A 162 10.56 0.55 -23.82
CA GLY A 162 9.79 -0.08 -22.74
C GLY A 162 10.50 0.03 -21.38
N ILE A 163 11.79 -0.30 -21.33
CA ILE A 163 12.61 -0.15 -20.12
C ILE A 163 12.68 1.32 -19.68
N ARG A 164 12.87 2.27 -20.60
CA ARG A 164 12.88 3.71 -20.26
C ARG A 164 11.54 4.16 -19.68
N ARG A 165 10.42 3.69 -20.24
CA ARG A 165 9.08 3.96 -19.72
C ARG A 165 8.91 3.38 -18.31
N LEU A 166 9.32 2.12 -18.08
CA LEU A 166 9.26 1.49 -16.76
C LEU A 166 10.11 2.26 -15.73
N LYS A 167 11.29 2.76 -16.12
CA LYS A 167 12.13 3.60 -15.24
C LYS A 167 11.44 4.91 -14.88
N ILE A 168 10.76 5.55 -15.82
CA ILE A 168 9.95 6.75 -15.55
C ILE A 168 8.82 6.40 -14.59
N GLU A 169 8.03 5.37 -14.88
CA GLU A 169 6.90 4.94 -14.03
C GLU A 169 7.35 4.55 -12.62
N ALA A 170 8.45 3.80 -12.47
CA ALA A 170 9.04 3.44 -11.19
C ALA A 170 9.59 4.66 -10.43
N GLY A 171 10.14 5.64 -11.14
CA GLY A 171 10.58 6.91 -10.59
C GLY A 171 9.45 7.76 -9.99
N LEU A 172 8.19 7.49 -10.35
CA LEU A 172 7.02 8.13 -9.76
C LEU A 172 6.66 7.57 -8.37
N ARG A 173 7.52 6.76 -7.73
CA ARG A 173 7.26 6.23 -6.37
C ARG A 173 6.79 7.29 -5.38
N ARG A 174 7.36 8.52 -5.38
CA ARG A 174 6.91 9.59 -4.48
C ARG A 174 5.48 10.08 -4.75
N TRP A 175 4.98 9.95 -5.98
CA TRP A 175 3.60 10.29 -6.33
C TRP A 175 2.59 9.36 -5.66
N ARG A 176 3.02 8.13 -5.35
CA ARG A 176 2.20 7.15 -4.64
C ARG A 176 1.67 7.69 -3.32
N LEU A 177 2.49 8.40 -2.54
CA LEU A 177 2.06 8.96 -1.25
C LEU A 177 1.00 10.07 -1.36
N LEU A 178 0.84 10.64 -2.55
CA LEU A 178 -0.17 11.64 -2.85
C LEU A 178 -1.42 11.03 -3.49
N SER A 179 -1.39 9.73 -3.77
CA SER A 179 -2.46 9.03 -4.46
C SER A 179 -3.68 8.82 -3.58
N VAL A 180 -4.86 8.88 -4.19
CA VAL A 180 -6.13 8.58 -3.50
C VAL A 180 -6.12 7.16 -2.92
N ARG A 181 -5.52 6.21 -3.65
CA ARG A 181 -5.34 4.84 -3.18
C ARG A 181 -4.52 4.79 -1.90
N TYR A 182 -3.38 5.48 -1.86
CA TYR A 182 -2.56 5.52 -0.65
C TYR A 182 -3.31 6.06 0.57
N THR A 183 -4.09 7.13 0.41
CA THR A 183 -4.91 7.67 1.51
C THR A 183 -5.87 6.62 2.05
N LYS A 184 -6.58 5.90 1.17
CA LYS A 184 -7.51 4.83 1.57
C LYS A 184 -6.78 3.69 2.28
N GLU A 185 -5.66 3.23 1.72
CA GLU A 185 -4.85 2.15 2.29
C GLU A 185 -4.28 2.52 3.67
N ARG A 186 -3.76 3.75 3.82
CA ARG A 186 -3.25 4.25 5.09
C ARG A 186 -4.35 4.27 6.16
N VAL A 187 -5.53 4.81 5.84
CA VAL A 187 -6.67 4.85 6.76
C VAL A 187 -7.08 3.44 7.16
N TRP A 188 -7.12 2.51 6.20
CA TRP A 188 -7.46 1.12 6.47
C TRP A 188 -6.44 0.45 7.41
N VAL A 189 -5.14 0.60 7.16
CA VAL A 189 -4.08 0.01 8.01
C VAL A 189 -4.21 0.53 9.45
N GLU A 190 -4.35 1.84 9.65
CA GLU A 190 -4.51 2.39 11.01
C GLU A 190 -5.79 1.90 11.68
N ARG A 191 -6.89 1.79 10.93
CA ARG A 191 -8.16 1.26 11.45
C ARG A 191 -8.01 -0.20 11.85
N TRP A 192 -7.33 -1.02 11.05
CA TRP A 192 -7.07 -2.43 11.37
C TRP A 192 -6.22 -2.57 12.63
N LEU A 193 -5.11 -1.83 12.74
CA LEU A 193 -4.27 -1.81 13.95
C LEU A 193 -5.06 -1.35 15.19
N HIS A 194 -5.92 -0.34 15.03
CA HIS A 194 -6.81 0.10 16.09
C HIS A 194 -7.81 -0.99 16.52
N MET A 195 -8.36 -1.75 15.58
CA MET A 195 -9.26 -2.85 15.91
C MET A 195 -8.56 -4.00 16.64
N ILE A 196 -7.29 -4.29 16.32
CA ILE A 196 -6.48 -5.26 17.07
C ILE A 196 -6.29 -4.78 18.51
N ASP A 197 -5.87 -3.52 18.69
CA ASP A 197 -5.67 -2.90 20.00
C ASP A 197 -6.95 -2.93 20.86
N ARG A 198 -8.08 -2.57 20.24
CA ARG A 198 -9.40 -2.62 20.89
C ARG A 198 -9.80 -4.06 21.25
N SER A 199 -9.53 -5.02 20.38
CA SER A 199 -9.79 -6.44 20.64
C SER A 199 -8.97 -6.94 21.82
N LEU A 200 -7.69 -6.60 21.91
CA LEU A 200 -6.83 -6.99 23.04
C LEU A 200 -7.38 -6.48 24.38
N SER A 201 -8.07 -5.35 24.40
CA SER A 201 -8.65 -4.77 25.61
C SER A 201 -10.03 -5.31 25.97
N LYS A 202 -10.86 -5.61 24.95
CA LYS A 202 -12.29 -5.96 25.14
C LYS A 202 -12.57 -7.44 25.00
N GLN A 203 -11.92 -8.10 24.05
CA GLN A 203 -12.11 -9.51 23.72
C GLN A 203 -10.76 -10.13 23.26
N PRO A 204 -9.82 -10.41 24.19
CA PRO A 204 -8.47 -10.86 23.82
C PRO A 204 -8.46 -12.11 22.94
N ALA A 205 -9.40 -13.04 23.17
CA ALA A 205 -9.53 -14.26 22.39
C ALA A 205 -9.86 -14.01 20.90
N ALA A 206 -10.42 -12.85 20.54
CA ALA A 206 -10.73 -12.48 19.17
C ALA A 206 -9.56 -11.80 18.44
N ALA A 207 -8.53 -11.34 19.16
CA ALA A 207 -7.43 -10.57 18.58
C ALA A 207 -6.69 -11.30 17.43
N PRO A 208 -6.39 -12.62 17.53
CA PRO A 208 -5.80 -13.35 16.40
C PRO A 208 -6.69 -13.34 15.16
N ALA A 209 -8.02 -13.47 15.33
CA ALA A 209 -8.96 -13.42 14.22
C ALA A 209 -8.98 -12.04 13.56
N ILE A 210 -8.95 -10.96 14.35
CA ILE A 210 -8.85 -9.58 13.83
C ILE A 210 -7.56 -9.38 13.03
N VAL A 211 -6.42 -9.89 13.51
CA VAL A 211 -5.14 -9.86 12.77
C VAL A 211 -5.31 -10.53 11.39
N GLN A 212 -5.91 -11.71 11.34
CA GLN A 212 -6.07 -12.47 10.10
C GLN A 212 -7.05 -11.82 9.10
N THR A 213 -7.93 -10.90 9.52
CA THR A 213 -8.82 -10.17 8.59
C THR A 213 -8.08 -9.37 7.53
N ALA A 214 -6.79 -9.07 7.72
CA ALA A 214 -5.97 -8.44 6.70
C ALA A 214 -5.82 -9.27 5.42
N THR A 215 -5.98 -10.60 5.51
CA THR A 215 -5.93 -11.51 4.35
C THR A 215 -7.18 -11.43 3.46
N MET A 216 -8.26 -10.82 3.96
CA MET A 216 -9.48 -10.62 3.16
C MET A 216 -9.29 -9.62 2.02
N ILE A 217 -8.27 -8.78 2.11
CA ILE A 217 -8.03 -7.70 1.15
C ILE A 217 -6.81 -8.05 0.33
N GLU A 218 -7.04 -8.32 -0.95
CA GLU A 218 -5.99 -8.75 -1.87
C GLU A 218 -6.10 -8.07 -3.23
N GLY A 219 -4.95 -7.94 -3.88
CA GLY A 219 -4.85 -7.54 -5.28
C GLY A 219 -5.37 -6.12 -5.57
N TYR A 220 -6.13 -6.03 -6.65
CA TYR A 220 -6.63 -4.79 -7.23
C TYR A 220 -8.02 -5.02 -7.84
N GLY A 221 -8.72 -3.96 -8.18
CA GLY A 221 -9.98 -4.00 -8.92
C GLY A 221 -11.19 -4.42 -8.09
N ASP A 222 -12.08 -5.18 -8.72
CA ASP A 222 -13.34 -5.63 -8.11
C ASP A 222 -13.09 -6.49 -6.85
N VAL A 223 -12.06 -7.34 -6.86
CA VAL A 223 -11.69 -8.19 -5.71
C VAL A 223 -11.27 -7.36 -4.51
N TYR A 224 -10.41 -6.35 -4.74
CA TYR A 224 -10.01 -5.42 -3.69
C TYR A 224 -11.22 -4.65 -3.13
N ARG A 225 -12.09 -4.12 -4.00
CA ARG A 225 -13.28 -3.36 -3.59
C ARG A 225 -14.24 -4.22 -2.77
N GLN A 226 -14.48 -5.46 -3.20
CA GLN A 226 -15.33 -6.38 -2.48
C GLN A 226 -14.73 -6.76 -1.12
N GLY A 227 -13.45 -7.13 -1.08
CA GLY A 227 -12.76 -7.47 0.16
C GLY A 227 -12.77 -6.32 1.18
N LEU A 228 -12.59 -5.09 0.72
CA LEU A 228 -12.70 -3.91 1.57
C LEU A 228 -14.15 -3.67 2.06
N ALA A 229 -15.15 -3.87 1.21
CA ALA A 229 -16.56 -3.75 1.59
C ALA A 229 -16.95 -4.81 2.64
N ASP A 230 -16.56 -6.06 2.41
CA ASP A 230 -16.83 -7.19 3.32
C ASP A 230 -16.12 -6.99 4.65
N TRP A 231 -14.86 -6.55 4.63
CA TRP A 231 -14.12 -6.22 5.85
C TRP A 231 -14.82 -5.13 6.66
N ASN A 232 -15.28 -4.05 6.00
CA ASN A 232 -16.01 -2.99 6.69
C ASN A 232 -17.34 -3.51 7.27
N ALA A 233 -18.08 -4.33 6.53
CA ALA A 233 -19.32 -4.92 7.01
C ALA A 233 -19.11 -5.79 8.26
N ILE A 234 -18.04 -6.60 8.30
CA ILE A 234 -17.68 -7.40 9.49
C ILE A 234 -17.28 -6.49 10.66
N ILE A 235 -16.40 -5.51 10.43
CA ILE A 235 -15.92 -4.66 11.52
C ILE A 235 -17.05 -3.81 12.10
N ASP A 236 -17.88 -3.20 11.25
CA ASP A 236 -18.94 -2.29 11.67
C ASP A 236 -20.20 -3.02 12.15
N GLY A 237 -20.54 -4.14 11.53
CA GLY A 237 -21.75 -4.90 11.85
C GLY A 237 -21.56 -5.92 12.98
N LEU A 238 -20.36 -6.45 13.18
CA LEU A 238 -20.10 -7.52 14.14
C LEU A 238 -19.11 -7.11 15.22
N VAL A 239 -17.91 -6.70 14.83
CA VAL A 239 -16.79 -6.52 15.77
C VAL A 239 -17.02 -5.34 16.71
N LYS A 240 -17.33 -4.16 16.17
CA LYS A 240 -17.58 -2.97 16.98
C LYS A 240 -18.77 -3.15 17.93
N PRO A 241 -19.96 -3.60 17.49
CA PRO A 241 -21.08 -3.81 18.41
C PRO A 241 -20.79 -4.86 19.48
N THR A 242 -20.00 -5.89 19.18
CA THR A 242 -19.57 -6.88 20.19
C THR A 242 -18.65 -6.23 21.23
N PHE A 243 -17.68 -5.44 20.80
CA PHE A 243 -16.77 -4.74 21.72
C PHE A 243 -17.46 -3.65 22.55
N ASP A 244 -18.56 -3.12 22.05
CA ASP A 244 -19.42 -2.14 22.73
C ASP A 244 -20.47 -2.80 23.65
N GLY A 245 -20.55 -4.14 23.65
CA GLY A 245 -21.53 -4.89 24.45
C GLY A 245 -22.97 -4.82 23.93
N VAL A 246 -23.16 -4.34 22.70
CA VAL A 246 -24.47 -4.27 22.02
C VAL A 246 -24.87 -5.63 21.45
N LEU A 247 -23.90 -6.40 20.95
CA LEU A 247 -24.10 -7.78 20.51
C LEU A 247 -23.42 -8.72 21.51
N ALA A 248 -24.17 -9.67 22.05
CA ALA A 248 -23.63 -10.76 22.84
C ALA A 248 -23.30 -11.94 21.92
N LEU A 249 -22.01 -12.27 21.80
CA LEU A 249 -21.47 -13.42 21.06
C LEU A 249 -20.66 -14.31 22.00
#